data_AF-A0A529P393-F1
#
_entry.id   AF-A0A529P393-F1
#
_cell.length_a   1.000
_cell.length_b   1.000
_cell.length_c   1.000
_cell.angle_alpha   90.00
_cell.angle_beta   90.00
_cell.angle_gamma   90.00
#
_symmetry.space_group_name_H-M   'P 1'
#
loop_
_entity.id
_entity.type
_entity.pdbx_description
1 polymer ?
#
loop_
_entity_poly.entity_id
_entity_poly.type
_entity_poly.pdbx_seq_one_letter_code
_entity_poly.pdbx_strand_id
1 'polypeptide(L)'
;MKTLLTATVAALLAGAPAALAQSTNQVAPMLADSKVDTKTFVTTVPNANEFEIQSSRLAEEKASSDDIKAFAREMIADHTKAGEDFKAALSQG
;
A
#
# COMPACT_ATOMS: atom_id res chain seq x y z
N MET A 1 3.19 55.22 -4.12
CA MET A 1 1.95 55.98 -3.87
C MET A 1 0.80 55.00 -3.95
N LYS A 2 0.10 54.79 -2.83
CA LYS A 2 -1.08 53.94 -2.68
C LYS A 2 -2.29 54.83 -2.95
N THR A 3 -3.20 54.43 -3.84
CA THR A 3 -4.50 55.10 -3.99
C THR A 3 -5.62 54.12 -3.67
N LEU A 4 -6.54 54.64 -2.86
CA LEU A 4 -7.65 54.02 -2.14
C LEU A 4 -8.89 53.89 -3.04
N LEU A 5 -9.78 52.93 -2.77
CA LEU A 5 -11.22 53.04 -3.08
C LEU A 5 -12.01 52.09 -2.13
N THR A 6 -12.52 52.63 -1.02
CA THR A 6 -13.94 52.92 -0.72
C THR A 6 -14.85 51.71 -0.50
N ALA A 7 -15.26 51.56 0.76
CA ALA A 7 -16.33 50.69 1.23
C ALA A 7 -17.71 51.36 1.08
N THR A 8 -18.74 50.56 0.81
CA THR A 8 -20.14 50.89 1.15
C THR A 8 -20.91 49.61 1.49
N VAL A 9 -21.51 49.63 2.69
CA VAL A 9 -22.39 48.61 3.30
C VAL A 9 -23.86 48.95 3.00
N ALA A 10 -24.72 47.91 3.02
CA ALA A 10 -26.17 47.87 3.36
C ALA A 10 -27.03 47.24 2.25
N ALA A 11 -28.11 46.50 2.49
CA ALA A 11 -28.69 45.80 3.64
C ALA A 11 -29.88 44.93 3.12
N LEU A 12 -30.13 43.81 3.81
CA LEU A 12 -31.34 42.98 3.93
C LEU A 12 -32.56 43.17 3.00
N LEU A 13 -33.00 42.08 2.33
CA LEU A 13 -34.39 41.61 2.15
C LEU A 13 -34.36 40.09 1.82
N ALA A 14 -34.66 39.19 2.76
CA ALA A 14 -35.98 38.59 3.04
C ALA A 14 -36.54 37.65 1.93
N GLY A 15 -36.60 36.34 2.21
CA GLY A 15 -37.64 35.46 1.65
C GLY A 15 -37.22 34.10 1.05
N ALA A 16 -37.52 33.03 1.78
CA ALA A 16 -37.82 31.64 1.34
C ALA A 16 -36.65 30.72 0.87
N PRO A 17 -36.76 29.40 1.14
CA PRO A 17 -35.70 28.66 1.81
C PRO A 17 -34.65 28.13 0.84
N ALA A 18 -33.38 28.32 1.22
CA ALA A 18 -32.34 27.37 0.89
C ALA A 18 -32.74 26.04 1.54
N ALA A 19 -33.47 25.21 0.79
CA ALA A 19 -33.44 23.78 1.01
C ALA A 19 -31.97 23.40 0.89
N LEU A 20 -31.31 23.25 2.04
CA LEU A 20 -29.95 22.76 2.11
C LEU A 20 -29.95 21.44 1.33
N ALA A 21 -29.26 21.44 0.20
CA ALA A 21 -28.74 20.23 -0.38
C ALA A 21 -27.82 19.63 0.68
N GLN A 22 -28.38 18.80 1.57
CA GLN A 22 -27.62 17.87 2.38
C GLN A 22 -27.07 16.80 1.44
N SER A 23 -26.13 17.18 0.58
CA SER A 23 -25.11 16.26 0.12
C SER A 23 -24.28 15.96 1.35
N THR A 24 -24.73 14.97 2.13
CA THR A 24 -23.86 14.31 3.07
C THR A 24 -22.77 13.66 2.21
N ASN A 25 -21.64 14.35 2.04
CA ASN A 25 -20.37 13.71 1.73
C ASN A 25 -20.01 12.86 2.96
N GLN A 26 -20.76 11.79 3.18
CA GLN A 26 -20.29 10.64 3.94
C GLN A 26 -19.19 10.06 3.06
N VAL A 27 -17.96 10.54 3.25
CA VAL A 27 -16.79 9.74 2.92
C VAL A 27 -16.99 8.49 3.77
N ALA A 28 -17.49 7.41 3.15
CA ALA A 28 -17.55 6.11 3.78
C ALA A 28 -16.18 5.85 4.44
N PRO A 29 -16.13 5.25 5.65
CA PRO A 29 -14.87 5.02 6.32
C PRO A 29 -13.94 4.27 5.36
N MET A 30 -12.90 4.99 4.93
CA MET A 30 -11.89 4.45 4.03
C MET A 30 -11.07 3.46 4.85
N LEU A 31 -11.01 2.25 4.32
CA LEU A 31 -10.23 1.08 4.77
C LEU A 31 -10.90 0.27 5.89
N ALA A 32 -11.61 -0.79 5.48
CA ALA A 32 -11.66 -1.99 6.30
C ALA A 32 -10.22 -2.41 6.61
N ASP A 33 -9.92 -2.65 7.88
CA ASP A 33 -8.62 -3.09 8.37
C ASP A 33 -8.29 -4.46 7.73
N SER A 34 -7.63 -4.42 6.58
CA SER A 34 -7.27 -5.62 5.81
C SER A 34 -6.00 -6.24 6.39
N LYS A 35 -6.00 -6.49 7.72
CA LYS A 35 -4.90 -7.22 8.34
C LYS A 35 -5.03 -8.69 7.97
N VAL A 36 -3.93 -9.26 7.49
CA VAL A 36 -3.77 -10.70 7.46
C VAL A 36 -3.55 -11.16 8.89
N ASP A 37 -4.37 -12.08 9.38
CA ASP A 37 -4.18 -12.65 10.71
C ASP A 37 -2.89 -13.50 10.75
N THR A 38 -2.31 -13.63 11.95
CA THR A 38 -1.04 -14.35 12.13
C THR A 38 -1.11 -15.77 11.58
N LYS A 39 -2.22 -16.51 11.79
CA LYS A 39 -2.35 -17.89 11.33
C LYS A 39 -2.28 -17.94 9.80
N THR A 40 -3.04 -17.08 9.12
CA THR A 40 -3.00 -17.00 7.65
C THR A 40 -1.58 -16.65 7.19
N PHE A 41 -0.95 -15.63 7.78
CA PHE A 41 0.40 -15.21 7.42
C PHE A 41 1.41 -16.36 7.53
N VAL A 42 1.46 -17.06 8.67
CA VAL A 42 2.46 -18.12 8.89
C VAL A 42 2.25 -19.35 8.03
N THR A 43 1.02 -19.57 7.53
CA THR A 43 0.73 -20.67 6.61
C THR A 43 0.93 -20.33 5.13
N THR A 44 0.84 -19.05 4.76
CA THR A 44 0.93 -18.62 3.36
C THR A 44 2.34 -18.25 2.95
N VAL A 45 3.06 -17.48 3.79
CA VAL A 45 4.36 -16.89 3.43
C VAL A 45 5.44 -17.92 3.06
N PRO A 46 5.58 -19.07 3.74
CA PRO A 46 6.57 -20.07 3.34
C PRO A 46 6.41 -20.57 1.90
N ASN A 47 5.16 -20.74 1.45
CA ASN A 47 4.88 -21.20 0.09
C ASN A 47 5.17 -20.10 -0.95
N ALA A 48 4.85 -18.84 -0.64
CA ALA A 48 5.17 -17.71 -1.49
C ALA A 48 6.70 -17.54 -1.63
N ASN A 49 7.44 -17.64 -0.52
CA ASN A 49 8.89 -17.56 -0.52
C ASN A 49 9.53 -18.66 -1.37
N GLU A 50 9.05 -19.91 -1.27
CA GLU A 50 9.54 -21.01 -2.10
C GLU A 50 9.24 -20.76 -3.60
N PHE A 51 8.06 -20.24 -3.93
CA PHE A 51 7.74 -19.85 -5.30
C PHE A 51 8.71 -18.79 -5.85
N GLU A 52 9.05 -17.79 -5.05
CA GLU A 52 10.01 -16.74 -5.43
C GLU A 52 11.42 -17.29 -5.65
N ILE A 53 11.86 -18.25 -4.83
CA ILE A 53 13.13 -18.95 -5.03
C ILE A 53 13.10 -19.75 -6.35
N GLN A 54 12.07 -20.56 -6.57
CA GLN A 54 11.99 -21.42 -7.76
C GLN A 54 11.86 -20.62 -9.06
N SER A 55 11.07 -19.55 -9.04
CA SER A 55 10.97 -18.63 -10.18
C SER A 55 12.29 -17.91 -10.45
N SER A 56 13.03 -17.52 -9.42
CA SER A 56 14.37 -16.95 -9.56
C SER A 56 15.38 -17.96 -10.11
N ARG A 57 15.34 -19.23 -9.69
CA ARG A 57 16.17 -20.30 -10.30
C ARG A 57 15.91 -20.45 -11.79
N LEU A 58 14.64 -20.41 -12.20
CA LEU A 58 14.28 -20.45 -13.62
C LEU A 58 14.82 -19.21 -14.36
N ALA A 59 14.73 -18.02 -13.76
CA ALA A 59 15.29 -16.80 -14.35
C ALA A 59 16.81 -16.87 -14.49
N GLU A 60 17.52 -17.39 -13.48
CA GLU A 60 18.97 -17.62 -13.54
C GLU A 60 19.36 -18.56 -14.69
N GLU A 61 18.60 -19.64 -14.89
CA GLU A 61 18.86 -20.65 -15.92
C GLU A 61 18.52 -20.13 -17.34
N LYS A 62 17.40 -19.42 -17.49
CA LYS A 62 16.81 -19.13 -18.80
C LYS A 62 17.06 -17.72 -19.33
N ALA A 63 17.40 -16.75 -18.47
CA ALA A 63 17.63 -15.40 -18.93
C ALA A 63 18.84 -15.31 -19.87
N SER A 64 18.77 -14.45 -20.87
CA SER A 64 19.93 -14.13 -21.72
C SER A 64 20.74 -12.95 -21.18
N SER A 65 20.12 -12.10 -20.36
CA SER A 65 20.77 -10.92 -19.75
C SER A 65 21.54 -11.31 -18.50
N ASP A 66 22.81 -10.90 -18.43
CA ASP A 66 23.67 -11.14 -17.27
C ASP A 66 23.16 -10.39 -16.03
N ASP A 67 22.58 -9.21 -16.19
CA ASP A 67 21.97 -8.44 -15.10
C ASP A 67 20.79 -9.18 -14.48
N ILE A 68 19.94 -9.81 -15.32
CA ILE A 68 18.81 -10.60 -14.84
C ILE A 68 19.30 -11.83 -14.07
N LYS A 69 20.35 -12.50 -14.56
CA LYS A 69 20.94 -13.65 -13.83
C LYS A 69 21.55 -13.22 -12.51
N ALA A 70 22.21 -12.07 -12.47
CA ALA A 70 22.78 -11.53 -11.24
C ALA A 70 21.69 -11.25 -10.20
N PHE A 71 20.62 -10.57 -10.61
CA PHE A 71 19.48 -10.30 -9.74
C PHE A 71 18.78 -11.60 -9.29
N ALA A 72 18.64 -12.59 -10.18
CA ALA A 72 18.08 -13.89 -9.82
C ALA A 72 18.88 -14.59 -8.70
N ARG A 73 20.22 -14.53 -8.75
CA ARG A 73 21.08 -15.07 -7.69
C ARG A 73 20.91 -14.34 -6.37
N GLU A 74 20.77 -13.02 -6.41
CA GLU A 74 20.49 -12.20 -5.23
C GLU A 74 19.15 -12.59 -4.60
N MET A 75 18.09 -12.67 -5.41
CA MET A 75 16.76 -13.11 -4.96
C MET A 75 16.79 -14.50 -4.33
N ILE A 76 17.51 -15.46 -4.92
CA ILE A 76 17.67 -16.79 -4.34
C ILE A 76 18.34 -16.70 -2.96
N ALA A 77 19.43 -15.93 -2.83
CA ALA A 77 20.17 -15.81 -1.58
C ALA A 77 19.31 -15.16 -0.48
N ASP A 78 18.68 -14.04 -0.79
CA ASP A 78 17.90 -13.26 0.15
C ASP A 78 16.64 -13.99 0.61
N HIS A 79 15.88 -14.59 -0.31
CA HIS A 79 14.68 -15.34 0.05
C HIS A 79 15.00 -16.67 0.74
N THR A 80 16.15 -17.30 0.45
CA THR A 80 16.62 -18.45 1.24
C THR A 80 16.84 -18.03 2.69
N LYS A 81 17.60 -16.94 2.89
CA LYS A 81 17.86 -16.40 4.23
C LYS A 81 16.56 -15.97 4.94
N ALA A 82 15.66 -15.28 4.24
CA ALA A 82 14.38 -14.87 4.80
C ALA A 82 13.54 -16.08 5.27
N GLY A 83 13.54 -17.18 4.52
CA GLY A 83 12.88 -18.42 4.91
C GLY A 83 13.49 -19.06 6.16
N GLU A 84 14.81 -19.06 6.29
CA GLU A 84 15.53 -19.55 7.47
C GLU A 84 15.23 -18.70 8.71
N ASP A 85 15.33 -17.37 8.57
CA ASP A 85 15.03 -16.42 9.64
C ASP A 85 13.55 -16.53 10.07
N PHE A 86 12.64 -16.70 9.12
CA PHE A 86 11.22 -16.89 9.39
C PHE A 86 10.97 -18.15 10.22
N LYS A 87 11.59 -19.27 9.83
CA LYS A 87 11.52 -20.53 10.59
C LYS A 87 12.09 -20.36 12.01
N ALA A 88 13.21 -19.66 12.14
CA ALA A 88 13.81 -19.39 13.44
C ALA A 88 12.91 -18.52 14.32
N ALA A 89 12.25 -17.51 13.76
CA ALA A 89 11.31 -16.65 14.49
C ALA A 89 10.11 -17.44 15.02
N LEU A 90 9.56 -18.37 14.23
CA LEU A 90 8.45 -19.23 14.68
C LEU A 90 8.84 -20.17 15.82
N SER A 91 10.11 -20.54 15.95
CA SER A 91 10.59 -21.41 17.05
C SER A 91 10.83 -20.68 18.37
N GLN A 92 10.79 -19.34 18.38
CA GLN A 92 11.05 -18.49 19.54
C GLN A 92 9.77 -18.00 20.25
N GLY A 93 8.60 -18.19 19.63
CA GLY A 93 7.28 -17.84 20.20
C GLY A 93 6.57 -19.05 20.77
#